data_AF-M5PYG4-F1
#
_entry.id   AF-M5PYG4-F1
#
_cell.length_a   1.000
_cell.length_b   1.000
_cell.length_c   1.000
_cell.angle_alpha   90.00
_cell.angle_beta   90.00
_cell.angle_gamma   90.00
#
_symmetry.space_group_name_H-M   'P 1'
#
loop_
_entity.id
_entity.type
_entity.pdbx_description
1 polymer ?
#
loop_
_entity_poly.entity_id
_entity_poly.type
_entity_poly.pdbx_seq_one_letter_code
_entity_poly.pdbx_strand_id
1 'polypeptide(L)'
;MTEKTSENMRQALADTSLEAARTSVLAKLAQKSGRPNAARLLKALALADEAQARRILALARGKLGGLDDGLRDLAQRKAQEDALRLKQEQALAEGRATEAALFGQILQAGRSHAELLTDPDKSPPVLFVCQICGYLIHTEAPENCPVCQAVRERFDKVE
;
A
#
# COMPACT_ATOMS: atom_id res chain seq x y z
N MET A 1 -19.37 18.38 9.87
CA MET A 1 -19.33 18.31 8.39
C MET A 1 -20.65 17.72 7.93
N THR A 2 -21.27 18.22 6.86
CA THR A 2 -22.50 17.60 6.34
C THR A 2 -22.18 16.24 5.71
N GLU A 3 -23.17 15.36 5.58
CA GLU A 3 -23.01 14.04 4.94
C GLU A 3 -22.44 14.18 3.52
N LYS A 4 -22.98 15.11 2.73
CA LYS A 4 -22.49 15.37 1.37
C LYS A 4 -21.05 15.84 1.33
N THR A 5 -20.65 16.76 2.21
CA THR A 5 -19.24 17.18 2.27
C THR A 5 -18.34 16.03 2.72
N SER A 6 -18.79 15.17 3.63
CA SER A 6 -18.02 13.98 4.06
C SER A 6 -17.83 12.97 2.92
N GLU A 7 -18.86 12.72 2.13
CA GLU A 7 -18.78 11.91 0.90
C GLU A 7 -17.79 12.50 -0.11
N ASN A 8 -17.91 13.80 -0.40
CA ASN A 8 -17.01 14.50 -1.32
C ASN A 8 -15.55 14.42 -0.85
N MET A 9 -15.29 14.51 0.46
CA MET A 9 -13.94 14.38 1.02
C MET A 9 -13.38 12.96 0.88
N ARG A 10 -14.21 11.92 1.03
CA ARG A 10 -13.79 10.53 0.77
C ARG A 10 -13.45 10.31 -0.70
N GLN A 11 -14.27 10.84 -1.60
CA GLN A 11 -14.02 10.76 -3.05
C GLN A 11 -12.73 11.49 -3.42
N ALA A 12 -12.56 12.73 -2.95
CA ALA A 12 -11.34 13.50 -3.17
C ALA A 12 -10.09 12.76 -2.67
N LEU A 13 -10.17 12.14 -1.48
CA LEU A 13 -9.06 11.33 -0.97
C LEU A 13 -8.74 10.14 -1.88
N ALA A 14 -9.76 9.42 -2.36
CA ALA A 14 -9.58 8.29 -3.26
C ALA A 14 -8.95 8.72 -4.59
N ASP A 15 -9.46 9.80 -5.20
CA ASP A 15 -8.98 10.31 -6.48
C ASP A 15 -7.54 10.82 -6.39
N THR A 16 -7.22 11.63 -5.38
CA THR A 16 -5.87 12.15 -5.17
C THR A 16 -4.87 11.02 -4.85
N SER A 17 -5.27 10.01 -4.07
CA SER A 17 -4.41 8.85 -3.77
C SER A 17 -4.16 7.99 -5.01
N LEU A 18 -5.17 7.83 -5.86
CA LEU A 18 -5.04 7.13 -7.14
C LEU A 18 -4.11 7.88 -8.09
N GLU A 19 -4.23 9.20 -8.20
CA GLU A 19 -3.40 10.01 -9.08
C GLU A 19 -1.92 9.99 -8.65
N ALA A 20 -1.66 10.07 -7.34
CA ALA A 20 -0.32 9.88 -6.79
C ALA A 20 0.30 8.54 -7.23
N ALA A 21 -0.44 7.44 -7.07
CA ALA A 21 0.02 6.11 -7.43
C ALA A 21 0.28 5.97 -8.94
N ARG A 22 -0.64 6.47 -9.78
CA ARG A 22 -0.48 6.45 -11.25
C ARG A 22 0.73 7.26 -11.69
N THR A 23 0.89 8.45 -11.15
CA THR A 23 2.00 9.35 -11.49
C THR A 23 3.36 8.79 -11.06
N SER A 24 3.42 8.10 -9.91
CA SER A 24 4.59 7.34 -9.46
C SER A 24 5.02 6.27 -10.47
N VAL A 25 4.07 5.52 -11.04
CA VAL A 25 4.35 4.53 -12.09
C VAL A 25 4.85 5.20 -13.37
N LEU A 26 4.24 6.31 -13.78
CA LEU A 26 4.70 7.10 -14.93
C LEU A 26 6.13 7.62 -14.73
N ALA A 27 6.49 8.05 -13.52
CA ALA A 27 7.86 8.48 -13.21
C ALA A 27 8.88 7.35 -13.44
N LYS A 28 8.56 6.12 -12.98
CA LYS A 28 9.40 4.93 -13.21
C LYS A 28 9.52 4.59 -14.70
N LEU A 29 8.41 4.69 -15.45
CA LEU A 29 8.42 4.48 -16.90
C LEU A 29 9.28 5.53 -17.62
N ALA A 30 9.11 6.81 -17.30
CA ALA A 30 9.91 7.89 -17.87
C ALA A 30 11.41 7.71 -17.59
N GLN A 31 11.78 7.21 -16.40
CA GLN A 31 13.16 6.88 -16.08
C GLN A 31 13.69 5.74 -16.98
N LYS A 32 12.93 4.64 -17.10
CA LYS A 32 13.29 3.51 -17.97
C LYS A 32 13.39 3.90 -19.45
N SER A 33 12.58 4.86 -19.90
CA SER A 33 12.62 5.40 -21.27
C SER A 33 13.69 6.48 -21.48
N GLY A 34 14.60 6.71 -20.53
CA GLY A 34 15.69 7.68 -20.69
C GLY A 34 15.24 9.14 -20.71
N ARG A 35 14.12 9.49 -20.06
CA ARG A 35 13.57 10.86 -19.98
C ARG A 35 13.75 11.45 -18.57
N PRO A 36 14.97 11.82 -18.16
CA PRO A 36 15.28 12.17 -16.76
C PRO A 36 14.50 13.39 -16.25
N ASN A 37 14.29 14.41 -17.09
CA ASN A 37 13.51 15.58 -16.70
C ASN A 37 12.03 15.25 -16.47
N ALA A 38 11.45 14.41 -17.35
CA ALA A 38 10.07 13.96 -17.17
C ALA A 38 9.94 13.08 -15.92
N ALA A 39 10.87 12.15 -15.70
CA ALA A 39 10.89 11.30 -14.52
C ALA A 39 10.96 12.13 -13.22
N ARG A 40 11.82 13.16 -13.18
CA ARG A 40 11.94 14.07 -12.04
C ARG A 40 10.66 14.87 -11.80
N LEU A 41 10.07 15.43 -12.86
CA LEU A 41 8.81 16.17 -12.77
C LEU A 41 7.68 15.27 -12.25
N LEU A 42 7.49 14.09 -12.86
CA LEU A 42 6.44 13.15 -12.46
C LEU A 42 6.63 12.67 -11.03
N LYS A 43 7.87 12.39 -10.61
CA LYS A 43 8.16 12.05 -9.21
C LYS A 43 7.74 13.19 -8.28
N ALA A 44 8.03 14.45 -8.63
CA ALA A 44 7.62 15.61 -7.83
C ALA A 44 6.09 15.77 -7.76
N LEU A 45 5.38 15.54 -8.87
CA LEU A 45 3.92 15.58 -8.91
C LEU A 45 3.29 14.49 -8.04
N ALA A 46 3.77 13.24 -8.11
CA ALA A 46 3.29 12.16 -7.26
C ALA A 46 3.41 12.50 -5.76
N LEU A 47 4.56 13.06 -5.36
CA LEU A 47 4.79 13.50 -3.98
C LEU A 47 3.89 14.68 -3.58
N ALA A 48 3.56 15.57 -4.53
CA ALA A 48 2.64 16.68 -4.30
C ALA A 48 1.21 16.18 -4.04
N ASP A 49 0.74 15.22 -4.84
CA ASP A 49 -0.57 14.60 -4.66
C ASP A 49 -0.65 13.80 -3.35
N GLU A 50 0.39 13.07 -2.97
CA GLU A 50 0.47 12.43 -1.65
C GLU A 50 0.36 13.44 -0.50
N ALA A 51 0.98 14.61 -0.64
CA ALA A 51 0.87 15.69 0.34
C ALA A 51 -0.55 16.25 0.43
N GLN A 52 -1.24 16.39 -0.70
CA GLN A 52 -2.65 16.78 -0.73
C GLN A 52 -3.56 15.71 -0.10
N ALA A 53 -3.35 14.43 -0.42
CA ALA A 53 -4.09 13.31 0.16
C ALA A 53 -3.98 13.30 1.70
N ARG A 54 -2.79 13.56 2.26
CA ARG A 54 -2.59 13.70 3.72
C ARG A 54 -3.43 14.85 4.31
N ARG A 55 -3.50 15.99 3.63
CA ARG A 55 -4.32 17.15 4.07
C ARG A 55 -5.81 16.85 4.01
N ILE A 56 -6.27 16.20 2.92
CA ILE A 56 -7.66 15.78 2.76
C ILE A 56 -8.02 14.80 3.90
N LEU A 57 -7.19 13.79 4.15
CA LEU A 57 -7.41 12.80 5.21
C LEU A 57 -7.51 13.45 6.60
N ALA A 58 -6.59 14.37 6.91
CA ALA A 58 -6.57 15.07 8.19
C ALA A 58 -7.87 15.87 8.44
N LEU A 59 -8.41 16.50 7.39
CA LEU A 59 -9.67 17.25 7.46
C LEU A 59 -10.90 16.33 7.47
N ALA A 60 -10.88 15.23 6.69
CA ALA A 60 -12.00 14.32 6.52
C ALA A 60 -12.27 13.46 7.76
N ARG A 61 -11.22 12.95 8.42
CA ARG A 61 -11.35 12.06 9.58
C ARG A 61 -11.49 12.80 10.91
N GLY A 62 -11.32 14.13 10.95
CA GLY A 62 -11.42 14.89 12.20
C GLY A 62 -10.46 14.36 13.27
N LYS A 63 -9.15 14.43 13.04
CA LYS A 63 -8.08 13.76 13.82
C LYS A 63 -8.21 12.22 13.77
N LEU A 64 -7.12 11.52 13.44
CA LEU A 64 -7.06 10.05 13.34
C LEU A 64 -7.29 9.29 14.68
N GLY A 65 -7.89 9.93 15.69
CA GLY A 65 -7.76 9.52 17.09
C GLY A 65 -6.33 9.72 17.59
N GLY A 66 -6.01 9.10 18.74
CA GLY A 66 -4.63 8.94 19.20
C GLY A 66 -3.89 7.84 18.43
N LEU A 67 -2.59 7.69 18.69
CA LEU A 67 -1.78 6.62 18.07
C LEU A 67 -2.39 5.23 18.32
N ASP A 68 -2.78 4.93 19.56
CA ASP A 68 -3.36 3.64 19.94
C ASP A 68 -4.65 3.31 19.18
N ASP A 69 -5.51 4.31 18.98
CA ASP A 69 -6.72 4.15 18.18
C ASP A 69 -6.37 3.83 16.73
N GLY A 70 -5.41 4.56 16.17
CA GLY A 70 -4.90 4.35 14.82
C GLY A 70 -4.28 2.97 14.62
N LEU A 71 -3.52 2.46 15.60
CA LEU A 71 -2.91 1.13 15.55
C LEU A 71 -3.95 0.02 15.62
N ARG A 72 -4.94 0.13 16.53
CA ARG A 72 -6.06 -0.84 16.61
C ARG A 72 -6.85 -0.90 15.31
N ASP A 73 -7.22 0.28 14.79
CA ASP A 73 -7.96 0.44 13.54
C ASP A 73 -7.17 -0.09 12.32
N LEU A 74 -5.85 0.13 12.29
CA LEU A 74 -4.97 -0.43 11.27
C LEU A 74 -4.89 -1.96 11.36
N ALA A 75 -4.67 -2.52 12.54
CA ALA A 75 -4.59 -3.96 12.76
C ALA A 75 -5.89 -4.67 12.34
N GLN A 76 -7.04 -4.12 12.73
CA GLN A 76 -8.34 -4.65 12.33
C GLN A 76 -8.50 -4.67 10.81
N ARG A 77 -8.20 -3.57 10.12
CA ARG A 77 -8.28 -3.52 8.65
C ARG A 77 -7.31 -4.48 7.96
N LYS A 78 -6.11 -4.66 8.50
CA LYS A 78 -5.11 -5.58 7.95
C LYS A 78 -5.52 -7.04 8.12
N ALA A 79 -6.24 -7.37 9.20
CA ALA A 79 -6.81 -8.69 9.43
C ALA A 79 -8.10 -8.97 8.64
N GLN A 80 -8.78 -7.95 8.12
CA GLN A 80 -10.00 -8.09 7.33
C GLN A 80 -9.69 -8.61 5.91
N GLU A 81 -9.76 -9.93 5.74
CA GLU A 81 -9.45 -10.59 4.46
C GLU A 81 -10.68 -10.88 3.59
N ASP A 82 -11.88 -10.97 4.18
CA ASP A 82 -13.05 -11.57 3.52
C ASP A 82 -13.43 -10.88 2.20
N ALA A 83 -13.45 -9.55 2.18
CA ALA A 83 -13.78 -8.79 0.98
C ALA A 83 -12.79 -9.02 -0.17
N LEU A 84 -11.52 -9.27 0.16
CA LEU A 84 -10.47 -9.52 -0.82
C LEU A 84 -10.43 -11.00 -1.26
N ARG A 85 -10.72 -11.93 -0.34
CA ARG A 85 -10.92 -13.36 -0.66
C ARG A 85 -12.09 -13.55 -1.63
N LEU A 86 -13.21 -12.87 -1.39
CA LEU A 86 -14.35 -12.91 -2.31
C LEU A 86 -13.96 -12.42 -3.71
N LYS A 87 -13.17 -11.34 -3.81
CA LYS A 87 -12.65 -10.85 -5.09
C LYS A 87 -11.73 -11.85 -5.78
N GLN A 88 -10.90 -12.55 -5.01
CA GLN A 88 -10.05 -13.63 -5.53
C GLN A 88 -10.89 -14.77 -6.10
N GLU A 89 -11.90 -15.24 -5.37
CA GLU A 89 -12.79 -16.32 -5.79
C GLU A 89 -13.59 -15.94 -7.04
N GLN A 90 -14.09 -14.70 -7.11
CA GLN A 90 -14.76 -14.17 -8.30
C GLN A 90 -13.83 -14.16 -9.52
N ALA A 91 -12.59 -13.66 -9.36
CA ALA A 91 -11.62 -13.67 -10.45
C ALA A 91 -11.30 -15.10 -10.94
N LEU A 92 -11.21 -16.08 -10.04
CA LEU A 92 -11.04 -17.48 -10.41
C LEU A 92 -12.25 -18.02 -11.19
N ALA A 93 -13.47 -17.73 -10.73
CA ALA A 93 -14.70 -18.15 -11.40
C ALA A 93 -14.83 -17.54 -12.81
N GLU A 94 -14.30 -16.34 -13.02
CA GLU A 94 -14.25 -15.65 -14.31
C GLU A 94 -13.05 -16.07 -15.20
N GLY A 95 -12.20 -16.99 -14.76
CA GLY A 95 -11.00 -17.41 -15.50
C GLY A 95 -9.88 -16.36 -15.52
N ARG A 96 -9.94 -15.35 -14.64
CA ARG A 96 -8.97 -14.25 -14.48
C ARG A 96 -7.85 -14.64 -13.53
N ALA A 97 -7.05 -15.63 -13.93
CA ALA A 97 -6.00 -16.22 -13.09
C ALA A 97 -4.94 -15.21 -12.61
N THR A 98 -4.58 -14.23 -13.45
CA THR A 98 -3.61 -13.18 -13.09
C THR A 98 -4.12 -12.28 -11.97
N GLU A 99 -5.36 -11.83 -12.08
CA GLU A 99 -6.01 -11.00 -11.06
C GLU A 99 -6.24 -11.79 -9.76
N ALA A 100 -6.67 -13.05 -9.87
CA ALA A 100 -6.81 -13.93 -8.72
C ALA A 100 -5.47 -14.14 -7.99
N ALA A 101 -4.37 -14.34 -8.73
CA ALA A 101 -3.03 -14.44 -8.16
C ALA A 101 -2.63 -13.15 -7.44
N LEU A 102 -2.90 -11.98 -8.04
CA LEU A 102 -2.64 -10.69 -7.41
C LEU A 102 -3.40 -10.52 -6.09
N PHE A 103 -4.70 -10.84 -6.06
CA PHE A 103 -5.47 -10.79 -4.81
C PHE A 103 -4.91 -11.75 -3.74
N GLY A 104 -4.50 -12.96 -4.14
CA GLY A 104 -3.81 -13.90 -3.26
C GLY A 104 -2.50 -13.34 -2.69
N GLN A 105 -1.70 -12.65 -3.50
CA GLN A 105 -0.47 -12.01 -3.05
C GLN A 105 -0.73 -10.87 -2.08
N ILE A 106 -1.76 -10.05 -2.33
CA ILE A 106 -2.16 -8.96 -1.41
C ILE A 106 -2.61 -9.55 -0.07
N LEU A 107 -3.36 -10.65 -0.05
CA LEU A 107 -3.74 -11.36 1.18
C LEU A 107 -2.52 -11.83 1.96
N GLN A 108 -1.57 -12.49 1.29
CA GLN A 108 -0.35 -13.00 1.95
C GLN A 108 0.52 -11.86 2.52
N ALA A 109 0.68 -10.76 1.78
CA ALA A 109 1.35 -9.58 2.30
C ALA A 109 0.60 -8.99 3.51
N GLY A 110 -0.73 -8.89 3.43
CA GLY A 110 -1.59 -8.43 4.53
C GLY A 110 -1.42 -9.22 5.83
N ARG A 111 -1.28 -10.56 5.74
CA ARG A 111 -1.00 -11.43 6.90
C ARG A 111 0.31 -11.09 7.57
N SER A 112 1.39 -10.93 6.78
CA SER A 112 2.69 -10.50 7.33
C SER A 112 2.62 -9.14 8.03
N HIS A 113 1.73 -8.24 7.57
CA HIS A 113 1.52 -6.95 8.21
C HIS A 113 0.75 -7.10 9.52
N ALA A 114 -0.30 -7.91 9.53
CA ALA A 114 -1.13 -8.15 10.70
C ALA A 114 -0.32 -8.78 11.85
N GLU A 115 0.56 -9.73 11.53
CA GLU A 115 1.48 -10.35 12.50
C GLU A 115 2.33 -9.29 13.22
N LEU A 116 2.97 -8.38 12.46
CA LEU A 116 3.80 -7.30 13.00
C LEU A 116 3.01 -6.25 13.79
N LEU A 117 1.71 -6.10 13.54
CA LEU A 117 0.83 -5.16 14.24
C LEU A 117 0.27 -5.70 15.56
N THR A 118 0.57 -6.95 15.93
CA THR A 118 0.13 -7.53 17.22
C THR A 118 0.75 -6.81 18.41
N ASP A 119 2.01 -6.42 18.30
CA ASP A 119 2.75 -5.66 19.31
C ASP A 119 3.77 -4.72 18.62
N PRO A 120 3.31 -3.60 18.03
CA PRO A 120 4.14 -2.74 17.20
C PRO A 120 5.28 -2.08 17.97
N ASP A 121 5.12 -1.85 19.28
CA ASP A 121 6.17 -1.31 20.15
C ASP A 121 7.32 -2.32 20.36
N LYS A 122 7.07 -3.62 20.12
CA LYS A 122 8.09 -4.67 20.08
C LYS A 122 8.49 -5.09 18.67
N SER A 123 8.10 -4.33 17.64
CA SER A 123 8.56 -4.59 16.28
C SER A 123 10.10 -4.56 16.24
N PRO A 124 10.75 -5.50 15.51
CA PRO A 124 12.19 -5.45 15.35
C PRO A 124 12.65 -4.13 14.72
N PRO A 125 13.87 -3.67 15.06
CA PRO A 125 14.39 -2.37 14.60
C PRO A 125 14.68 -2.34 13.10
N VAL A 126 14.70 -3.50 12.44
CA VAL A 126 14.93 -3.62 11.00
C VAL A 126 13.82 -4.45 10.39
N LEU A 127 13.21 -3.90 9.34
CA LEU A 127 12.24 -4.60 8.49
C LEU A 127 12.72 -4.56 7.03
N PHE A 128 12.39 -5.58 6.27
CA PHE A 128 12.61 -5.65 4.83
C PHE A 128 11.27 -5.68 4.10
N VAL A 129 11.11 -4.81 3.11
CA VAL A 129 9.87 -4.64 2.35
C VAL A 129 10.08 -5.04 0.90
N CYS A 130 9.36 -6.06 0.44
CA CYS A 130 9.36 -6.42 -0.97
C CYS A 130 8.72 -5.30 -1.82
N GLN A 131 9.49 -4.64 -2.68
CA GLN A 131 9.04 -3.54 -3.54
C GLN A 131 8.13 -3.99 -4.70
N ILE A 132 7.84 -5.29 -4.81
CA ILE A 132 6.95 -5.86 -5.82
C ILE A 132 5.56 -6.14 -5.25
N CYS A 133 5.47 -6.89 -4.14
CA CYS A 133 4.19 -7.30 -3.56
C CYS A 133 3.91 -6.77 -2.15
N GLY A 134 4.86 -6.05 -1.53
CA GLY A 134 4.70 -5.45 -0.20
C GLY A 134 4.84 -6.42 0.98
N TYR A 135 5.33 -7.65 0.78
CA TYR A 135 5.62 -8.58 1.87
C TYR A 135 6.64 -7.99 2.85
N LEU A 136 6.38 -8.13 4.15
CA LEU A 136 7.28 -7.69 5.22
C LEU A 136 7.96 -8.90 5.88
N ILE A 137 9.25 -8.75 6.18
CA ILE A 137 10.02 -9.71 6.97
C ILE A 137 11.02 -8.97 7.86
N HIS A 138 11.24 -9.48 9.07
CA HIS A 138 12.04 -8.84 10.11
C HIS A 138 13.40 -9.52 10.41
N THR A 139 13.76 -10.57 9.65
CA THR A 139 15.03 -11.30 9.82
C THR A 139 16.06 -10.85 8.81
N GLU A 140 15.97 -11.34 7.59
CA GLU A 140 16.80 -10.99 6.45
C GLU A 140 15.97 -11.08 5.17
N ALA A 141 16.38 -10.35 4.13
CA ALA A 141 15.74 -10.48 2.83
C ALA A 141 16.04 -11.87 2.23
N PRO A 142 15.03 -12.70 1.93
CA PRO A 142 15.25 -14.02 1.34
C PRO A 142 15.79 -13.90 -0.09
N GLU A 143 16.34 -15.00 -0.63
CA GLU A 143 16.79 -15.05 -2.03
C GLU A 143 15.64 -14.76 -3.00
N ASN A 144 14.47 -15.35 -2.72
CA ASN A 144 13.22 -15.09 -3.42
C ASN A 144 12.12 -14.76 -2.42
N CYS A 145 11.30 -13.76 -2.74
CA CYS A 145 10.13 -13.41 -1.96
C CYS A 145 9.15 -14.60 -1.91
N PRO A 146 8.73 -15.06 -0.72
CA PRO A 146 7.84 -16.22 -0.60
C PRO A 146 6.44 -15.97 -1.21
N VAL A 147 6.07 -14.71 -1.44
CA VAL A 147 4.77 -14.30 -1.97
C VAL A 147 4.78 -14.14 -3.50
N CYS A 148 5.76 -13.41 -4.04
CA CYS A 148 5.79 -13.08 -5.47
C CYS A 148 7.05 -13.53 -6.22
N GLN A 149 7.96 -14.24 -5.55
CA GLN A 149 9.22 -14.77 -6.11
C GLN A 149 10.23 -13.71 -6.57
N ALA A 150 9.99 -12.43 -6.30
CA ALA A 150 10.94 -11.35 -6.55
C ALA A 150 12.28 -11.61 -5.85
N VAL A 151 13.38 -11.32 -6.55
CA VAL A 151 14.75 -11.52 -6.05
C VAL A 151 15.07 -10.59 -4.86
N ARG A 152 16.05 -10.98 -4.06
CA ARG A 152 16.53 -10.26 -2.86
C ARG A 152 16.74 -8.75 -3.08
N GLU A 153 17.26 -8.33 -4.23
CA GLU A 153 17.54 -6.92 -4.54
C GLU A 153 16.27 -6.06 -4.68
N ARG A 154 15.10 -6.69 -4.67
CA ARG A 154 13.79 -6.00 -4.62
C ARG A 154 13.29 -5.77 -3.21
N PHE A 155 14.07 -6.07 -2.18
CA PHE A 155 13.75 -5.72 -0.80
C PHE A 155 14.44 -4.42 -0.41
N ASP A 156 13.65 -3.45 0.04
CA ASP A 156 14.19 -2.26 0.69
C ASP A 156 14.25 -2.49 2.20
N LYS A 157 15.37 -2.10 2.80
CA LYS A 157 15.56 -2.11 4.26
C LYS A 157 14.91 -0.86 4.86
N VAL A 158 14.20 -1.02 5.96
CA VAL A 158 13.62 0.04 6.79
C VAL A 158 14.19 -0.11 8.19
N GLU A 159 14.81 0.96 8.69
CA GLU A 159 15.44 1.08 10.02
C GLU A 159 15.21 2.48 10.62
#